data_AF-H1RYW8-F1
#
_entry.id   AF-H1RYW8-F1
#
_cell.length_a   1.000
_cell.length_b   1.000
_cell.length_c   1.000
_cell.angle_alpha   90.00
_cell.angle_beta   90.00
_cell.angle_gamma   90.00
#
_symmetry.space_group_name_H-M   'P 1'
#
loop_
_entity.id
_entity.type
_entity.pdbx_description
1 polymer ?
#
loop_
_entity_poly.entity_id
_entity_poly.type
_entity_poly.pdbx_seq_one_letter_code
_entity_poly.pdbx_strand_id
1 'polypeptide(L)'
;MKATRILLTTAIAMTTLLTGCATDPNGPGNASGPLLIQSQGSFAVGGKVVSTPGSYNNNNPTAAGQTFHGDHLYAFYQVPQNPRPLPIVMLHGAYQSARSWETTPDGREGFQSKNVKGIVALEPGSGFIFPQGELPPAMPSAAGTLLPEAVPLADFQKLTRVPIVIYYGDNFPVQPTAERGQDNWRVRLAMARLWAAAINKHGGDAQLLHLPEAGIHGNTHFLMSDLNNVQIANLVSKFLADKKLD
;
A
#
# COMPACT_ATOMS: atom_id res chain seq x y z
N MET A 1 55.62 -67.69 -20.48
CA MET A 1 54.22 -68.12 -20.23
C MET A 1 53.31 -66.89 -20.27
N LYS A 2 52.04 -67.05 -20.64
CA LYS A 2 51.13 -65.93 -20.94
C LYS A 2 50.64 -65.25 -19.66
N ALA A 3 50.73 -63.92 -19.59
CA ALA A 3 50.08 -63.10 -18.57
C ALA A 3 49.06 -62.17 -19.24
N THR A 4 47.79 -62.52 -19.12
CA THR A 4 46.66 -61.80 -19.74
C THR A 4 46.48 -60.44 -19.09
N ARG A 5 46.50 -59.36 -19.88
CA ARG A 5 46.10 -58.02 -19.42
C ARG A 5 44.58 -57.95 -19.37
N ILE A 6 44.01 -57.95 -18.16
CA ILE A 6 42.60 -57.64 -17.93
C ILE A 6 42.48 -56.12 -17.81
N LEU A 7 41.79 -55.47 -18.77
CA LEU A 7 41.34 -54.10 -18.57
C LEU A 7 40.14 -54.13 -17.62
N LEU A 8 40.29 -53.51 -16.45
CA LEU A 8 39.16 -53.18 -15.58
C LEU A 8 38.66 -51.78 -15.96
N THR A 9 37.57 -51.72 -16.73
CA THR A 9 36.86 -50.46 -17.00
C THR A 9 36.00 -50.08 -15.79
N THR A 10 36.52 -49.22 -14.93
CA THR A 10 35.79 -48.68 -13.78
C THR A 10 34.75 -47.66 -14.27
N ALA A 11 33.49 -48.09 -14.38
CA ALA A 11 32.38 -47.18 -14.65
C ALA A 11 32.07 -46.33 -13.40
N ILE A 12 32.45 -45.05 -13.43
CA ILE A 12 32.08 -44.10 -12.37
C ILE A 12 30.61 -43.72 -12.56
N ALA A 13 29.73 -44.33 -11.77
CA ALA A 13 28.33 -43.91 -11.69
C ALA A 13 28.26 -42.55 -10.97
N MET A 14 28.11 -41.48 -11.75
CA MET A 14 28.04 -40.13 -11.23
C MET A 14 26.61 -39.82 -10.76
N THR A 15 26.34 -40.09 -9.48
CA THR A 15 25.03 -39.83 -8.86
C THR A 15 24.76 -38.33 -8.78
N THR A 16 24.00 -37.81 -9.74
CA THR A 16 23.48 -36.44 -9.70
C THR A 16 22.42 -36.32 -8.61
N LEU A 17 22.84 -35.89 -7.42
CA LEU A 17 21.94 -35.43 -6.36
C LEU A 17 21.24 -34.15 -6.84
N LEU A 18 20.12 -34.34 -7.52
CA LEU A 18 19.12 -33.30 -7.74
C LEU A 18 18.46 -32.99 -6.39
N THR A 19 19.10 -32.12 -5.60
CA THR A 19 18.44 -31.40 -4.51
C THR A 19 17.44 -30.44 -5.12
N GLY A 20 16.29 -30.97 -5.52
CA GLY A 20 15.11 -30.16 -5.76
C GLY A 20 14.75 -29.47 -4.44
N CYS A 21 14.83 -28.15 -4.42
CA CYS A 21 14.24 -27.37 -3.33
C CYS A 21 12.73 -27.63 -3.35
N ALA A 22 12.26 -28.56 -2.51
CA ALA A 22 10.85 -28.68 -2.22
C ALA A 22 10.42 -27.34 -1.60
N THR A 23 9.71 -26.52 -2.37
CA THR A 23 9.01 -25.36 -1.84
C THR A 23 7.97 -25.88 -0.87
N ASP A 24 8.21 -25.73 0.43
CA ASP A 24 7.22 -26.06 1.45
C ASP A 24 5.98 -25.20 1.20
N PRO A 25 4.81 -25.78 0.87
CA PRO A 25 3.58 -25.02 0.69
C PRO A 25 3.12 -24.35 2.00
N ASN A 26 3.75 -24.65 3.14
CA ASN A 26 3.48 -24.07 4.45
C ASN A 26 4.54 -23.06 4.91
N GLY A 27 5.27 -22.43 3.98
CA GLY A 27 6.07 -21.25 4.29
C GLY A 27 5.23 -20.17 5.04
N PRO A 28 5.86 -19.27 5.82
CA PRO A 28 5.20 -18.45 6.86
C PRO A 28 4.13 -17.44 6.39
N GLY A 29 3.77 -17.44 5.10
CA GLY A 29 2.64 -16.71 4.54
C GLY A 29 1.33 -17.52 4.41
N ASN A 30 1.33 -18.84 4.66
CA ASN A 30 0.12 -19.67 4.65
C ASN A 30 -0.37 -19.96 6.07
N ALA A 31 -1.10 -19.01 6.65
CA ALA A 31 -1.85 -19.22 7.89
C ALA A 31 -3.09 -20.10 7.62
N SER A 32 -2.89 -21.42 7.55
CA SER A 32 -3.89 -22.43 7.16
C SER A 32 -5.01 -22.70 8.19
N GLY A 33 -5.29 -21.74 9.07
CA GLY A 33 -6.35 -21.80 10.09
C GLY A 33 -7.48 -20.79 9.84
N PRO A 34 -8.69 -21.03 10.37
CA PRO A 34 -9.81 -20.10 10.21
C PRO A 34 -9.54 -18.74 10.89
N LEU A 35 -9.87 -17.65 10.21
CA LEU A 35 -9.78 -16.30 10.78
C LEU A 35 -10.83 -16.11 11.89
N LEU A 36 -10.38 -16.02 13.14
CA LEU A 36 -11.26 -15.87 14.31
C LEU A 36 -11.64 -14.41 14.55
N ILE A 37 -12.87 -14.06 14.18
CA ILE A 37 -13.45 -12.72 14.24
C ILE A 37 -14.39 -12.62 15.46
N GLN A 38 -14.12 -11.66 16.35
CA GLN A 38 -14.98 -11.29 17.48
C GLN A 38 -16.23 -10.53 17.04
N SER A 39 -16.09 -9.60 16.09
CA SER A 39 -17.19 -8.85 15.50
C SER A 39 -16.82 -8.32 14.12
N GLN A 40 -17.80 -8.09 13.26
CA GLN A 40 -17.61 -7.41 11.97
C GLN A 40 -18.88 -6.71 11.53
N GLY A 41 -18.74 -5.74 10.63
CA GLY A 41 -19.88 -5.04 10.03
C GLY A 41 -19.44 -3.86 9.18
N SER A 42 -20.38 -3.00 8.84
CA SER A 42 -20.11 -1.77 8.10
C SER A 42 -21.02 -0.63 8.54
N PHE A 43 -20.56 0.60 8.38
CA PHE A 43 -21.33 1.81 8.67
C PHE A 43 -20.99 2.93 7.68
N ALA A 44 -21.91 3.88 7.54
CA ALA A 44 -21.63 5.16 6.89
C ALA A 44 -21.25 6.20 7.96
N VAL A 45 -20.32 7.11 7.65
CA VAL A 45 -19.88 8.17 8.56
C VAL A 45 -19.68 9.50 7.84
N GLY A 46 -20.04 10.60 8.51
CA GLY A 46 -20.02 11.94 7.93
C GLY A 46 -21.15 12.17 6.92
N GLY A 47 -20.88 12.98 5.91
CA GLY A 47 -21.84 13.33 4.86
C GLY A 47 -22.68 14.57 5.14
N LYS A 48 -23.57 14.87 4.20
CA LYS A 48 -24.50 16.01 4.23
C LYS A 48 -25.91 15.55 3.87
N VAL A 49 -26.90 16.21 4.48
CA VAL A 49 -28.30 16.10 4.09
C VAL A 49 -28.70 17.39 3.38
N VAL A 50 -29.17 17.27 2.15
CA VAL A 50 -29.77 18.38 1.39
C VAL A 50 -31.27 18.15 1.34
N SER A 51 -32.06 19.19 1.61
CA SER A 51 -33.52 19.12 1.67
C SER A 51 -34.14 20.03 0.61
N THR A 52 -35.23 19.57 0.02
CA THR A 52 -36.08 20.37 -0.87
C THR A 52 -37.20 21.05 -0.07
N PRO A 53 -37.55 22.32 -0.35
CA PRO A 53 -38.69 22.97 0.30
C PRO A 53 -40.02 22.23 0.04
N GLY A 54 -40.96 22.39 0.96
CA GLY A 54 -42.30 21.79 0.89
C GLY A 54 -42.52 20.67 1.90
N SER A 55 -43.51 19.82 1.66
CA SER A 55 -43.90 18.74 2.56
C SER A 55 -44.00 17.42 1.81
N TYR A 56 -43.40 16.36 2.38
CA TYR A 56 -43.33 15.04 1.76
C TYR A 56 -44.69 14.34 1.79
N ASN A 57 -45.10 13.74 0.67
CA ASN A 57 -46.30 12.91 0.57
C ASN A 57 -45.94 11.54 -0.02
N ASN A 58 -45.94 10.50 0.80
CA ASN A 58 -45.63 9.14 0.40
C ASN A 58 -46.60 8.57 -0.66
N ASN A 59 -47.85 9.03 -0.67
CA ASN A 59 -48.91 8.55 -1.57
C ASN A 59 -48.97 9.36 -2.88
N ASN A 60 -48.20 10.43 -3.00
CA ASN A 60 -48.02 11.20 -4.24
C ASN A 60 -46.59 11.76 -4.28
N PRO A 61 -45.59 10.91 -4.60
CA PRO A 61 -44.18 11.30 -4.52
C PRO A 61 -43.84 12.37 -5.55
N THR A 62 -43.47 13.56 -5.07
CA THR A 62 -42.93 14.67 -5.85
C THR A 62 -41.57 15.07 -5.30
N ALA A 63 -40.87 15.98 -5.96
CA ALA A 63 -39.60 16.51 -5.45
C ALA A 63 -39.72 17.34 -4.17
N ALA A 64 -40.93 17.70 -3.70
CA ALA A 64 -41.12 18.56 -2.52
C ALA A 64 -40.94 17.81 -1.19
N GLY A 65 -40.25 18.42 -0.23
CA GLY A 65 -40.00 17.86 1.10
C GLY A 65 -39.11 16.60 1.14
N GLN A 66 -38.50 16.21 0.02
CA GLN A 66 -37.53 15.12 -0.03
C GLN A 66 -36.17 15.53 0.55
N THR A 67 -35.41 14.53 1.01
CA THR A 67 -34.02 14.71 1.48
C THR A 67 -33.07 13.79 0.71
N PHE A 68 -31.87 14.30 0.41
CA PHE A 68 -30.78 13.55 -0.22
C PHE A 68 -29.59 13.50 0.74
N HIS A 69 -29.06 12.30 0.96
CA HIS A 69 -28.00 12.02 1.93
C HIS A 69 -26.72 11.63 1.17
N GLY A 70 -25.79 12.58 1.02
CA GLY A 70 -24.57 12.44 0.22
C GLY A 70 -23.29 12.64 1.05
N ASP A 71 -22.14 12.70 0.37
CA ASP A 71 -20.80 13.00 0.93
C ASP A 71 -20.32 12.10 2.09
N HIS A 72 -20.99 10.97 2.37
CA HIS A 72 -20.64 10.06 3.47
C HIS A 72 -19.60 9.02 3.05
N LEU A 73 -18.69 8.70 3.97
CA LEU A 73 -17.73 7.60 3.80
C LEU A 73 -18.38 6.28 4.18
N TYR A 74 -18.23 5.25 3.35
CA TYR A 74 -18.51 3.86 3.71
C TYR A 74 -17.28 3.23 4.39
N ALA A 75 -17.47 2.63 5.56
CA ALA A 75 -16.46 1.86 6.26
C ALA A 75 -16.96 0.43 6.51
N PHE A 76 -16.13 -0.56 6.15
CA PHE A 76 -16.26 -1.93 6.63
C PHE A 76 -15.18 -2.20 7.69
N TYR A 77 -15.53 -2.93 8.74
CA TYR A 77 -14.62 -3.30 9.81
C TYR A 77 -14.79 -4.77 10.22
N GLN A 78 -13.71 -5.32 10.77
CA GLN A 78 -13.69 -6.55 11.53
C GLN A 78 -12.98 -6.26 12.87
N VAL A 79 -13.09 -7.15 13.84
CA VAL A 79 -12.33 -7.17 15.10
C VAL A 79 -11.94 -8.64 15.34
N PRO A 80 -10.64 -9.00 15.47
CA PRO A 80 -10.23 -10.37 15.74
C PRO A 80 -10.51 -10.73 17.20
N GLN A 81 -10.47 -12.02 17.53
CA GLN A 81 -10.69 -12.49 18.92
C GLN A 81 -9.73 -11.87 19.95
N ASN A 82 -8.47 -11.62 19.56
CA ASN A 82 -7.46 -10.95 20.39
C ASN A 82 -7.05 -9.63 19.72
N PRO A 83 -7.86 -8.55 19.85
CA PRO A 83 -7.53 -7.29 19.21
C PRO A 83 -6.32 -6.65 19.89
N ARG A 84 -5.35 -6.21 19.08
CA ARG A 84 -4.44 -5.13 19.50
C ARG A 84 -5.30 -3.91 19.88
N PRO A 85 -4.87 -3.02 20.79
CA PRO A 85 -5.79 -2.06 21.43
C PRO A 85 -6.35 -0.94 20.51
N LEU A 86 -6.20 -1.09 19.19
CA LEU A 86 -6.15 -0.01 18.20
C LEU A 86 -6.43 -0.57 16.74
N PRO A 87 -7.17 0.10 15.81
CA PRO A 87 -7.52 -0.36 14.43
C PRO A 87 -6.86 0.33 13.18
N ILE A 88 -6.44 -0.41 12.10
CA ILE A 88 -5.89 0.15 10.83
C ILE A 88 -7.07 0.61 10.00
N VAL A 89 -6.91 1.79 9.40
CA VAL A 89 -7.78 2.32 8.38
C VAL A 89 -7.03 2.24 7.06
N MET A 90 -7.53 1.42 6.13
CA MET A 90 -6.96 1.29 4.79
C MET A 90 -7.75 2.20 3.83
N LEU A 91 -7.09 3.18 3.23
CA LEU A 91 -7.70 4.15 2.31
C LEU A 91 -7.12 3.96 0.91
N HIS A 92 -7.99 3.68 -0.06
CA HIS A 92 -7.59 3.42 -1.45
C HIS A 92 -7.26 4.71 -2.22
N GLY A 93 -6.54 4.57 -3.34
CA GLY A 93 -6.23 5.67 -4.26
C GLY A 93 -7.36 6.01 -5.24
N ALA A 94 -7.03 6.87 -6.21
CA ALA A 94 -7.92 7.21 -7.31
C ALA A 94 -8.22 6.00 -8.22
N TYR A 95 -9.44 5.93 -8.77
CA TYR A 95 -9.92 4.82 -9.62
C TYR A 95 -9.91 3.43 -8.95
N GLN A 96 -9.95 3.39 -7.62
CA GLN A 96 -9.93 2.19 -6.79
C GLN A 96 -11.08 2.20 -5.77
N SER A 97 -11.22 1.13 -4.99
CA SER A 97 -12.15 1.02 -3.86
C SER A 97 -11.50 0.22 -2.72
N ALA A 98 -12.25 -0.13 -1.67
CA ALA A 98 -11.77 -1.03 -0.61
C ALA A 98 -11.17 -2.35 -1.13
N ARG A 99 -11.58 -2.78 -2.35
CA ARG A 99 -11.06 -3.91 -3.11
C ARG A 99 -9.53 -3.97 -3.18
N SER A 100 -8.82 -2.82 -3.16
CA SER A 100 -7.35 -2.76 -3.17
C SER A 100 -6.68 -3.44 -1.97
N TRP A 101 -7.43 -3.67 -0.88
CA TRP A 101 -6.92 -4.22 0.38
C TRP A 101 -7.50 -5.60 0.71
N GLU A 102 -8.40 -6.09 -0.12
CA GLU A 102 -9.05 -7.41 -0.06
C GLU A 102 -8.23 -8.44 -0.88
N THR A 103 -8.82 -9.59 -1.22
CA THR A 103 -8.18 -10.64 -2.04
C THR A 103 -7.53 -10.07 -3.31
N THR A 104 -6.29 -10.47 -3.61
CA THR A 104 -5.61 -10.11 -4.87
C THR A 104 -6.39 -10.56 -6.12
N PRO A 105 -6.15 -9.97 -7.32
CA PRO A 105 -6.87 -10.34 -8.54
C PRO A 105 -6.74 -11.81 -8.95
N ASP A 106 -5.64 -12.46 -8.56
CA ASP A 106 -5.33 -13.88 -8.80
C ASP A 106 -5.73 -14.81 -7.64
N GLY A 107 -6.39 -14.29 -6.59
CA GLY A 107 -7.08 -15.12 -5.58
C GLY A 107 -6.35 -15.32 -4.24
N ARG A 108 -5.14 -14.78 -4.06
CA ARG A 108 -4.40 -14.79 -2.77
C ARG A 108 -4.91 -13.71 -1.81
N GLU A 109 -4.59 -13.81 -0.52
CA GLU A 109 -5.04 -12.87 0.53
C GLU A 109 -4.52 -11.42 0.39
N GLY A 110 -5.16 -10.50 1.13
CA GLY A 110 -4.91 -9.05 1.13
C GLY A 110 -4.52 -8.45 2.49
N PHE A 111 -4.55 -7.12 2.61
CA PHE A 111 -3.90 -6.35 3.70
C PHE A 111 -4.82 -5.96 4.88
N GLN A 112 -6.14 -6.18 4.80
CA GLN A 112 -7.16 -5.62 5.72
C GLN A 112 -6.98 -6.01 7.22
N SER A 113 -6.34 -5.17 8.05
CA SER A 113 -6.17 -5.42 9.50
C SER A 113 -6.02 -4.18 10.45
N LYS A 114 -5.14 -4.23 11.49
CA LYS A 114 -5.21 -3.48 12.80
C LYS A 114 -3.80 -3.31 13.45
N ASN A 115 -3.17 -2.14 13.75
CA ASN A 115 -3.61 -0.71 13.89
C ASN A 115 -2.94 0.38 12.98
N VAL A 116 -3.57 1.57 12.75
CA VAL A 116 -2.82 2.82 12.37
C VAL A 116 -1.98 3.33 13.55
N LYS A 117 -0.95 2.57 13.92
CA LYS A 117 0.20 3.06 14.69
C LYS A 117 1.36 3.40 13.77
N GLY A 118 1.27 3.08 12.49
CA GLY A 118 2.14 3.58 11.44
C GLY A 118 1.37 3.66 10.13
N ILE A 119 1.91 4.37 9.16
CA ILE A 119 1.37 4.48 7.79
C ILE A 119 2.34 3.78 6.84
N VAL A 120 1.81 2.90 6.01
CA VAL A 120 2.54 2.24 4.92
C VAL A 120 1.90 2.73 3.62
N ALA A 121 2.57 3.64 2.92
CA ALA A 121 2.10 4.20 1.65
C ALA A 121 2.80 3.49 0.50
N LEU A 122 2.02 2.78 -0.32
CA LEU A 122 2.52 2.10 -1.53
C LEU A 122 2.17 2.97 -2.73
N GLU A 123 3.19 3.55 -3.39
CA GLU A 123 3.05 4.37 -4.60
C GLU A 123 2.01 5.52 -4.51
N PRO A 124 2.07 6.41 -3.50
CA PRO A 124 1.09 7.48 -3.33
C PRO A 124 1.12 8.45 -4.53
N GLY A 125 -0.03 8.66 -5.16
CA GLY A 125 -0.13 9.45 -6.40
C GLY A 125 -0.41 10.95 -6.23
N SER A 126 -0.91 11.36 -5.07
CA SER A 126 -1.45 12.72 -4.81
C SER A 126 -1.74 12.89 -3.32
N GLY A 127 -2.24 14.07 -2.91
CA GLY A 127 -2.59 14.34 -1.51
C GLY A 127 -1.39 14.70 -0.61
N PHE A 128 -0.31 15.19 -1.22
CA PHE A 128 0.86 15.68 -0.50
C PHE A 128 0.55 17.02 0.16
N ILE A 129 0.06 16.96 1.41
CA ILE A 129 -0.22 18.12 2.25
C ILE A 129 1.05 18.68 2.88
N PHE A 130 1.15 20.01 2.98
CA PHE A 130 2.25 20.73 3.62
C PHE A 130 1.69 21.81 4.57
N PRO A 131 2.43 22.22 5.62
CA PRO A 131 2.05 23.39 6.41
C PRO A 131 1.87 24.62 5.51
N GLN A 132 0.84 25.41 5.77
CA GLN A 132 0.61 26.64 5.04
C GLN A 132 1.83 27.58 5.16
N GLY A 133 2.38 27.98 4.01
CA GLY A 133 3.64 28.74 3.92
C GLY A 133 4.91 27.89 3.67
N GLU A 134 4.81 26.56 3.72
CA GLU A 134 5.92 25.62 3.46
C GLU A 134 5.71 24.75 2.21
N LEU A 135 4.83 25.17 1.29
CA LEU A 135 4.54 24.42 0.08
C LEU A 135 5.75 24.44 -0.87
N PRO A 136 6.17 23.28 -1.43
CA PRO A 136 7.15 23.26 -2.50
C PRO A 136 6.54 23.84 -3.80
N PRO A 137 7.38 24.14 -4.82
CA PRO A 137 6.88 24.54 -6.13
C PRO A 137 5.99 23.48 -6.77
N ALA A 138 5.02 23.94 -7.56
CA ALA A 138 4.24 23.09 -8.45
C ALA A 138 5.15 22.32 -9.42
N MET A 139 4.92 21.01 -9.59
CA MET A 139 5.78 20.14 -10.39
C MET A 139 5.10 19.76 -11.73
N PRO A 140 5.49 20.38 -12.86
CA PRO A 140 4.94 20.02 -14.17
C PRO A 140 5.40 18.63 -14.60
N SER A 141 4.47 17.89 -15.22
CA SER A 141 4.74 16.62 -15.91
C SER A 141 3.95 16.51 -17.21
N ALA A 142 4.32 15.55 -18.06
CA ALA A 142 3.57 15.19 -19.27
C ALA A 142 2.11 14.70 -19.00
N ALA A 143 1.74 14.41 -17.75
CA ALA A 143 0.36 14.10 -17.36
C ALA A 143 -0.43 15.30 -16.79
N GLY A 144 0.20 16.46 -16.65
CA GLY A 144 -0.32 17.63 -15.94
C GLY A 144 0.58 18.01 -14.75
N THR A 145 0.26 19.15 -14.13
CA THR A 145 1.04 19.70 -13.02
C THR A 145 0.58 19.10 -11.69
N LEU A 146 1.49 18.47 -10.96
CA LEU A 146 1.27 18.06 -9.58
C LEU A 146 1.37 19.28 -8.66
N LEU A 147 0.29 19.55 -7.92
CA LEU A 147 0.22 20.62 -6.92
C LEU A 147 0.32 20.03 -5.51
N PRO A 148 1.12 20.61 -4.60
CA PRO A 148 1.00 20.35 -3.17
C PRO A 148 -0.23 21.06 -2.59
N GLU A 149 -0.75 20.54 -1.49
CA GLU A 149 -1.92 21.10 -0.79
C GLU A 149 -1.51 21.80 0.51
N ALA A 150 -2.11 22.95 0.82
CA ALA A 150 -1.86 23.68 2.05
C ALA A 150 -2.82 23.23 3.16
N VAL A 151 -2.30 22.90 4.34
CA VAL A 151 -3.10 22.66 5.54
C VAL A 151 -2.61 23.49 6.74
N PRO A 152 -3.45 23.76 7.75
CA PRO A 152 -3.00 24.34 9.00
C PRO A 152 -1.88 23.51 9.64
N LEU A 153 -0.89 24.16 10.25
CA LEU A 153 0.25 23.49 10.88
C LEU A 153 -0.19 22.42 11.90
N ALA A 154 -1.23 22.71 12.69
CA ALA A 154 -1.78 21.78 13.68
C ALA A 154 -2.38 20.50 13.04
N ASP A 155 -2.82 20.55 11.79
CA ASP A 155 -3.28 19.39 11.03
C ASP A 155 -2.10 18.61 10.45
N PHE A 156 -1.11 19.30 9.88
CA PHE A 156 0.13 18.65 9.40
C PHE A 156 0.86 17.91 10.54
N GLN A 157 0.94 18.50 11.73
CA GLN A 157 1.52 17.91 12.95
C GLN A 157 0.76 16.67 13.48
N LYS A 158 -0.30 16.20 12.81
CA LYS A 158 -0.87 14.88 13.08
C LYS A 158 -0.01 13.78 12.45
N LEU A 159 0.64 14.04 11.31
CA LEU A 159 1.53 13.11 10.62
C LEU A 159 2.81 12.80 11.43
N THR A 160 3.27 13.74 12.25
CA THR A 160 4.51 13.57 13.05
C THR A 160 4.34 12.64 14.25
N ARG A 161 3.10 12.22 14.55
CA ARG A 161 2.76 11.39 15.73
C ARG A 161 2.76 9.89 15.46
N VAL A 162 2.98 9.48 14.22
CA VAL A 162 3.06 8.09 13.79
C VAL A 162 4.28 7.91 12.85
N PRO A 163 5.01 6.79 12.93
CA PRO A 163 5.98 6.42 11.91
C PRO A 163 5.29 6.21 10.56
N ILE A 164 5.95 6.62 9.48
CA ILE A 164 5.47 6.53 8.11
C ILE A 164 6.56 5.90 7.25
N VAL A 165 6.20 4.96 6.38
CA VAL A 165 7.07 4.48 5.30
C VAL A 165 6.35 4.59 3.97
N ILE A 166 7.08 5.06 2.96
CA ILE A 166 6.60 5.27 1.60
C ILE A 166 7.45 4.41 0.66
N TYR A 167 6.83 3.57 -0.16
CA TYR A 167 7.52 2.75 -1.15
C TYR A 167 7.16 3.20 -2.57
N TYR A 168 8.17 3.31 -3.44
CA TYR A 168 8.02 3.49 -4.89
C TYR A 168 8.76 2.37 -5.62
N GLY A 169 8.15 1.84 -6.68
CA GLY A 169 8.70 0.83 -7.58
C GLY A 169 9.75 1.36 -8.53
N ASP A 170 9.76 0.80 -9.74
CA ASP A 170 10.78 0.99 -10.77
C ASP A 170 10.14 1.46 -12.09
N ASN A 171 10.93 1.50 -13.16
CA ASN A 171 10.49 1.72 -14.55
C ASN A 171 9.90 3.10 -14.85
N PHE A 172 10.20 4.11 -14.02
CA PHE A 172 10.00 5.53 -14.33
C PHE A 172 11.31 6.32 -14.17
N PRO A 173 11.53 7.38 -14.98
CA PRO A 173 12.78 8.11 -15.03
C PRO A 173 12.90 9.13 -13.89
N VAL A 174 14.12 9.44 -13.49
CA VAL A 174 14.41 10.59 -12.60
C VAL A 174 14.53 11.93 -13.36
N GLN A 175 14.57 11.89 -14.70
CA GLN A 175 14.64 13.07 -15.59
C GLN A 175 13.34 13.24 -16.39
N PRO A 176 12.96 14.48 -16.78
CA PRO A 176 11.73 14.72 -17.55
C PRO A 176 11.64 13.95 -18.86
N THR A 177 10.46 13.45 -19.19
CA THR A 177 10.14 12.77 -20.45
C THR A 177 8.76 13.18 -20.99
N ALA A 178 8.51 12.91 -22.27
CA ALA A 178 7.19 13.07 -22.88
C ALA A 178 6.23 11.91 -22.54
N GLU A 179 6.73 10.81 -22.00
CA GLU A 179 5.95 9.61 -21.70
C GLU A 179 5.03 9.83 -20.50
N ARG A 180 3.75 10.07 -20.78
CA ARG A 180 2.73 10.55 -19.81
C ARG A 180 2.73 9.77 -18.50
N GLY A 181 2.77 8.43 -18.55
CA GLY A 181 2.75 7.59 -17.35
C GLY A 181 4.04 7.67 -16.54
N GLN A 182 5.18 7.61 -17.22
CA GLN A 182 6.52 7.65 -16.62
C GLN A 182 6.82 9.01 -15.98
N ASP A 183 6.57 10.09 -16.71
CA ASP A 183 6.87 11.46 -16.23
C ASP A 183 5.99 11.88 -15.05
N ASN A 184 4.77 11.33 -14.96
CA ASN A 184 3.87 11.49 -13.82
C ASN A 184 4.45 10.86 -12.54
N TRP A 185 5.06 9.67 -12.63
CA TRP A 185 5.64 9.00 -11.45
C TRP A 185 6.93 9.66 -10.98
N ARG A 186 7.74 10.22 -11.89
CA ARG A 186 8.89 11.08 -11.56
C ARG A 186 8.54 12.21 -10.60
N VAL A 187 7.51 13.01 -10.92
CA VAL A 187 7.10 14.16 -10.07
C VAL A 187 6.49 13.71 -8.75
N ARG A 188 5.83 12.55 -8.71
CA ARG A 188 5.26 11.96 -7.49
C ARG A 188 6.35 11.50 -6.52
N LEU A 189 7.35 10.77 -6.99
CA LEU A 189 8.53 10.41 -6.19
C LEU A 189 9.23 11.66 -5.64
N ALA A 190 9.43 12.69 -6.48
CA ALA A 190 10.06 13.94 -6.07
C ALA A 190 9.26 14.67 -4.99
N MET A 191 7.94 14.80 -5.16
CA MET A 191 7.04 15.41 -4.18
C MET A 191 6.98 14.61 -2.86
N ALA A 192 6.93 13.27 -2.95
CA ALA A 192 6.92 12.40 -1.78
C ALA A 192 8.21 12.48 -0.95
N ARG A 193 9.38 12.69 -1.59
CA ARG A 193 10.64 12.96 -0.87
C ARG A 193 10.59 14.29 -0.11
N LEU A 194 10.05 15.35 -0.72
CA LEU A 194 9.84 16.63 -0.05
C LEU A 194 8.82 16.51 1.10
N TRP A 195 7.78 15.72 0.93
CA TRP A 195 6.75 15.47 1.94
C TRP A 195 7.31 14.74 3.16
N ALA A 196 8.06 13.64 2.95
CA ALA A 196 8.76 12.94 4.03
C ALA A 196 9.75 13.85 4.76
N ALA A 197 10.52 14.66 4.01
CA ALA A 197 11.43 15.65 4.59
C ALA A 197 10.70 16.71 5.43
N ALA A 198 9.54 17.19 4.99
CA ALA A 198 8.71 18.13 5.74
C ALA A 198 8.15 17.52 7.03
N ILE A 199 7.70 16.25 7.00
CA ILE A 199 7.25 15.54 8.20
C ILE A 199 8.39 15.44 9.22
N ASN A 200 9.59 15.06 8.77
CA ASN A 200 10.78 14.93 9.63
C ASN A 200 11.25 16.28 10.18
N LYS A 201 11.20 17.36 9.37
CA LYS A 201 11.49 18.73 9.80
C LYS A 201 10.60 19.18 10.97
N HIS A 202 9.35 18.71 11.01
CA HIS A 202 8.39 18.98 12.09
C HIS A 202 8.41 17.93 13.22
N GLY A 203 9.46 17.10 13.29
CA GLY A 203 9.69 16.14 14.37
C GLY A 203 8.99 14.78 14.18
N GLY A 204 8.56 14.46 12.96
CA GLY A 204 8.02 13.15 12.61
C GLY A 204 9.07 12.10 12.26
N ASP A 205 8.58 10.91 11.87
CA ASP A 205 9.39 9.72 11.57
C ASP A 205 8.92 9.10 10.25
N ALA A 206 9.20 9.80 9.15
CA ALA A 206 8.85 9.42 7.79
C ALA A 206 10.07 8.91 7.01
N GLN A 207 9.93 7.72 6.44
CA GLN A 207 10.89 7.07 5.56
C GLN A 207 10.33 7.00 4.14
N LEU A 208 11.19 7.17 3.13
CA LEU A 208 10.85 6.87 1.74
C LEU A 208 11.91 5.95 1.17
N LEU A 209 11.47 4.83 0.59
CA LEU A 209 12.29 3.87 -0.12
C LEU A 209 11.85 3.77 -1.57
N HIS A 210 12.70 4.23 -2.48
CA HIS A 210 12.59 3.92 -3.90
C HIS A 210 13.28 2.57 -4.10
N LEU A 211 12.52 1.54 -4.46
CA LEU A 211 12.95 0.14 -4.43
C LEU A 211 14.26 -0.15 -5.21
N PRO A 212 14.52 0.48 -6.38
CA PRO A 212 15.80 0.36 -7.07
C PRO A 212 17.02 0.84 -6.28
N GLU A 213 16.86 1.81 -5.36
CA GLU A 213 17.94 2.27 -4.46
C GLU A 213 18.28 1.22 -3.38
N ALA A 214 17.39 0.24 -3.16
CA ALA A 214 17.60 -0.92 -2.31
C ALA A 214 18.02 -2.19 -3.08
N GLY A 215 18.27 -2.09 -4.39
CA GLY A 215 18.58 -3.23 -5.26
C GLY A 215 17.38 -4.11 -5.61
N ILE A 216 16.16 -3.56 -5.49
CA ILE A 216 14.90 -4.26 -5.80
C ILE A 216 14.32 -3.66 -7.08
N HIS A 217 14.24 -4.45 -8.14
CA HIS A 217 14.03 -3.98 -9.51
C HIS A 217 12.80 -4.60 -10.17
N GLY A 218 12.24 -3.89 -11.16
CA GLY A 218 11.11 -4.34 -11.97
C GLY A 218 9.75 -4.29 -11.28
N ASN A 219 9.64 -3.62 -10.13
CA ASN A 219 8.36 -3.41 -9.46
C ASN A 219 7.50 -2.38 -10.22
N THR A 220 6.24 -2.72 -10.42
CA THR A 220 5.23 -1.85 -11.02
C THR A 220 4.58 -0.95 -9.97
N HIS A 221 3.63 -0.12 -10.40
CA HIS A 221 2.76 0.64 -9.51
C HIS A 221 2.00 -0.26 -8.49
N PHE A 222 1.71 -1.52 -8.86
CA PHE A 222 1.00 -2.49 -8.02
C PHE A 222 1.96 -3.43 -7.29
N LEU A 223 2.97 -2.88 -6.62
CA LEU A 223 4.03 -3.61 -5.90
C LEU A 223 3.55 -4.59 -4.80
N MET A 224 2.30 -4.50 -4.34
CA MET A 224 1.66 -5.52 -3.48
C MET A 224 1.17 -6.77 -4.23
N SER A 225 1.13 -6.71 -5.56
CA SER A 225 0.62 -7.77 -6.47
C SER A 225 1.66 -8.24 -7.51
N ASP A 226 2.83 -7.60 -7.58
CA ASP A 226 3.94 -8.05 -8.45
C ASP A 226 4.46 -9.44 -8.05
N LEU A 227 5.21 -10.09 -8.95
CA LEU A 227 5.77 -11.44 -8.72
C LEU A 227 6.71 -11.55 -7.51
N ASN A 228 7.29 -10.43 -7.06
CA ASN A 228 8.12 -10.36 -5.86
C ASN A 228 7.38 -9.76 -4.64
N ASN A 229 6.04 -9.69 -4.64
CA ASN A 229 5.29 -9.04 -3.56
C ASN A 229 5.57 -9.59 -2.14
N VAL A 230 6.02 -10.84 -1.99
CA VAL A 230 6.49 -11.37 -0.70
C VAL A 230 7.75 -10.63 -0.21
N GLN A 231 8.64 -10.23 -1.11
CA GLN A 231 9.79 -9.37 -0.79
C GLN A 231 9.33 -7.99 -0.30
N ILE A 232 8.29 -7.43 -0.92
CA ILE A 232 7.68 -6.16 -0.52
C ILE A 232 6.98 -6.29 0.84
N ALA A 233 6.22 -7.36 1.05
CA ALA A 233 5.59 -7.66 2.33
C ALA A 233 6.64 -7.78 3.45
N ASN A 234 7.80 -8.41 3.17
CA ASN A 234 8.91 -8.49 4.13
C ASN A 234 9.51 -7.11 4.48
N LEU A 235 9.57 -6.15 3.55
CA LEU A 235 9.96 -4.77 3.86
C LEU A 235 8.95 -4.10 4.80
N VAL A 236 7.65 -4.30 4.55
CA VAL A 236 6.58 -3.79 5.40
C VAL A 236 6.65 -4.42 6.79
N SER A 237 6.77 -5.74 6.90
CA SER A 237 6.97 -6.45 8.18
C SER A 237 8.21 -5.97 8.93
N LYS A 238 9.33 -5.74 8.23
CA LYS A 238 10.53 -5.16 8.86
C LYS A 238 10.27 -3.76 9.41
N PHE A 239 9.58 -2.89 8.66
CA PHE A 239 9.19 -1.57 9.17
C PHE A 239 8.30 -1.70 10.42
N LEU A 240 7.31 -2.60 10.42
CA LEU A 240 6.46 -2.84 11.59
C LEU A 240 7.29 -3.29 12.81
N ALA A 241 8.22 -4.22 12.63
CA ALA A 241 9.14 -4.70 13.66
C ALA A 241 10.05 -3.60 14.22
N ASP A 242 10.73 -2.85 13.34
CA ASP A 242 11.62 -1.75 13.71
C ASP A 242 10.87 -0.66 14.51
N LYS A 243 9.58 -0.48 14.23
CA LYS A 243 8.69 0.49 14.88
C LYS A 243 7.86 -0.09 16.04
N LYS A 244 8.01 -1.38 16.36
CA LYS A 244 7.28 -2.11 17.43
C LYS A 244 5.76 -2.08 17.25
N LEU A 245 5.31 -2.37 16.02
CA LEU A 245 3.90 -2.33 15.62
C LEU A 245 3.28 -3.73 15.45
N ASP A 246 4.11 -4.76 15.35
CA ASP A 246 3.82 -6.19 15.23
C ASP A 246 4.05 -6.98 16.53
#